data_AF-A0A8D2J128-F1
#
_entry.id   AF-A0A8D2J128-F1
#
_cell.length_a   1.000
_cell.length_b   1.000
_cell.length_c   1.000
_cell.angle_alpha   90.00
_cell.angle_beta   90.00
_cell.angle_gamma   90.00
#
_symmetry.space_group_name_H-M   'P 1'
#
loop_
_entity.id
_entity.type
_entity.pdbx_description
1 polymer ?
#
loop_
_entity_poly.entity_id
_entity_poly.type
_entity_poly.pdbx_seq_one_letter_code
_entity_poly.pdbx_strand_id
1 'polypeptide(L)'
;MQGIWVFITLLPTLLLNLEKNGKPLGFWDYLGWSIWAVGFTTEAVADQQKWHFRSNPDNADKFIQSGLWAYSRHPNYLGEILLWTGLFVSATSVLHGWQYVSVLSPLLVWFLLSHVSGVPILEKAAMKKWGKQAAFQAYLRETPMLWPVSLRL
;
A
#
# COMPACT_ATOMS: atom_id res chain seq x y z
N MET A 1 7.56 18.93 9.30
CA MET A 1 7.22 17.50 9.48
C MET A 1 6.84 16.83 8.16
N GLN A 2 5.87 17.34 7.39
CA GLN A 2 5.46 16.73 6.10
C GLN A 2 6.58 16.68 5.04
N GLY A 3 7.47 17.67 4.96
CA GLY A 3 8.53 17.71 3.95
C GLY A 3 9.56 16.57 4.02
N ILE A 4 9.91 16.10 5.22
CA ILE A 4 10.85 14.97 5.39
C ILE A 4 10.25 13.67 4.84
N TRP A 5 8.96 13.46 5.10
CA TRP A 5 8.23 12.30 4.59
C TRP A 5 8.19 12.30 3.05
N VAL A 6 7.77 13.42 2.44
CA VAL A 6 7.75 13.56 0.97
C VAL A 6 9.13 13.32 0.37
N PHE A 7 10.18 13.85 1.01
CA PHE A 7 11.55 13.69 0.51
C PHE A 7 11.99 12.23 0.53
N ILE A 8 11.76 11.50 1.62
CA ILE A 8 12.15 10.09 1.74
C ILE A 8 11.38 9.23 0.75
N THR A 9 10.07 9.44 0.58
CA THR A 9 9.27 8.63 -0.34
C THR A 9 9.67 8.85 -1.81
N LEU A 10 10.00 10.08 -2.19
CA LEU A 10 10.44 10.43 -3.54
C LEU A 10 11.90 10.08 -3.86
N LEU A 11 12.71 9.74 -2.85
CA LEU A 11 14.15 9.50 -3.01
C LEU A 11 14.53 8.55 -4.17
N PRO A 12 13.91 7.36 -4.37
CA PRO A 12 14.24 6.50 -5.50
C PRO A 12 13.96 7.17 -6.86
N THR A 13 12.84 7.89 -6.97
CA THR A 13 12.47 8.62 -8.19
C THR A 13 13.42 9.79 -8.45
N LEU A 14 13.86 10.51 -7.41
CA LEU A 14 14.84 11.59 -7.56
C LEU A 14 16.17 11.05 -8.06
N LEU A 15 16.68 9.96 -7.48
CA LEU A 15 17.92 9.33 -7.90
C LEU A 15 17.85 8.83 -9.34
N LEU A 16 16.73 8.22 -9.74
CA LEU A 16 16.48 7.80 -11.11
C LEU A 16 16.56 8.99 -12.09
N ASN A 17 15.91 10.11 -11.77
CA ASN A 17 15.89 11.29 -12.64
C ASN A 17 17.20 12.08 -12.68
N LEU A 18 18.09 11.90 -11.70
CA LEU A 18 19.42 12.51 -11.70
C LEU A 18 20.41 11.77 -12.62
N GLU A 19 20.09 10.53 -12.99
CA GLU A 19 20.94 9.72 -13.86
C GLU A 19 20.81 10.18 -15.32
N LYS A 20 21.96 10.49 -15.95
CA LYS A 20 22.01 10.99 -17.35
C LYS A 20 22.50 9.96 -18.35
N ASN A 21 22.62 8.70 -17.95
CA ASN A 21 23.44 7.73 -18.67
C ASN A 21 22.79 7.12 -19.92
N GLY A 22 21.60 7.58 -20.35
CA GLY A 22 21.00 7.20 -21.64
C GLY A 22 20.86 5.69 -21.87
N LYS A 23 20.95 4.89 -20.79
CA LYS A 23 20.91 3.44 -20.86
C LYS A 23 19.52 3.01 -21.34
N PRO A 24 19.44 2.01 -22.24
CA PRO A 24 18.15 1.43 -22.60
C PRO A 24 17.49 0.79 -21.37
N LEU A 25 16.17 0.74 -21.37
CA LEU A 25 15.39 0.09 -20.32
C LEU A 25 15.80 -1.38 -20.20
N GLY A 26 16.10 -1.81 -18.99
CA GLY A 26 16.50 -3.16 -18.64
C GLY A 26 15.41 -3.92 -17.88
N PHE A 27 15.74 -5.15 -17.49
CA PHE A 27 14.86 -6.03 -16.73
C PHE A 27 14.28 -5.37 -15.47
N TRP A 28 15.11 -4.68 -14.69
CA TRP A 28 14.70 -4.04 -13.44
C TRP A 28 13.70 -2.90 -13.64
N ASP A 29 13.80 -2.17 -14.76
CA ASP A 29 12.82 -1.13 -15.10
C ASP A 29 11.44 -1.74 -15.37
N TYR A 30 11.39 -2.78 -16.22
CA TYR A 30 10.12 -3.46 -16.51
C TYR A 30 9.53 -4.15 -15.29
N LEU A 31 10.36 -4.77 -14.46
CA LEU A 31 9.90 -5.40 -13.21
C LEU A 31 9.34 -4.36 -12.25
N GLY A 32 10.04 -3.26 -12.02
CA GLY A 32 9.61 -2.19 -11.14
C GLY A 32 8.31 -1.55 -11.61
N TRP A 33 8.18 -1.22 -12.89
CA TRP A 33 6.96 -0.68 -13.47
C TRP A 33 5.79 -1.67 -13.45
N SER A 34 6.06 -2.97 -13.60
CA SER A 34 5.02 -4.01 -13.46
C SER A 34 4.49 -4.07 -12.02
N ILE A 35 5.38 -4.07 -11.03
CA ILE A 35 5.01 -4.02 -9.61
C ILE A 35 4.21 -2.74 -9.32
N TRP A 36 4.67 -1.61 -9.85
CA TRP A 36 3.98 -0.32 -9.70
C TRP A 36 2.57 -0.37 -10.29
N ALA A 37 2.40 -0.89 -11.50
CA ALA A 37 1.11 -0.98 -12.17
C ALA A 37 0.13 -1.87 -11.40
N VAL A 38 0.61 -3.00 -10.87
CA VAL A 38 -0.18 -3.88 -9.99
C VAL A 38 -0.58 -3.15 -8.71
N GLY A 39 0.36 -2.44 -8.07
CA GLY A 39 0.09 -1.66 -6.86
C GLY A 39 -0.97 -0.58 -7.09
N PHE A 40 -0.77 0.26 -8.10
CA PHE A 40 -1.70 1.32 -8.48
C PHE A 40 -3.09 0.78 -8.83
N THR A 41 -3.16 -0.30 -9.62
CA THR A 41 -4.45 -0.91 -9.98
C THR A 41 -5.15 -1.49 -8.75
N THR A 42 -4.41 -2.14 -7.86
CA THR A 42 -4.96 -2.69 -6.61
C THR A 42 -5.54 -1.58 -5.73
N GLU A 43 -4.80 -0.47 -5.56
CA GLU A 43 -5.25 0.68 -4.79
C GLU A 43 -6.49 1.33 -5.39
N ALA A 44 -6.45 1.66 -6.68
CA ALA A 44 -7.56 2.30 -7.39
C ALA A 44 -8.84 1.45 -7.33
N VAL A 45 -8.73 0.14 -7.58
CA VAL A 45 -9.88 -0.77 -7.52
C VAL A 45 -10.40 -0.92 -6.09
N ALA A 46 -9.52 -1.04 -5.09
CA ALA A 46 -9.91 -1.16 -3.70
C ALA A 46 -10.70 0.08 -3.21
N ASP A 47 -10.22 1.27 -3.56
CA ASP A 47 -10.88 2.53 -3.20
C ASP A 47 -12.18 2.71 -3.98
N GLN A 48 -12.23 2.35 -5.26
CA GLN A 48 -13.47 2.37 -6.04
C GLN A 48 -14.53 1.43 -5.46
N GLN A 49 -14.15 0.21 -5.07
CA GLN A 49 -15.04 -0.75 -4.39
C GLN A 49 -15.59 -0.18 -3.08
N LYS A 50 -14.72 0.43 -2.26
CA LYS A 50 -15.09 1.05 -0.98
C LYS A 50 -15.99 2.26 -1.16
N TRP A 51 -15.70 3.10 -2.17
CA TRP A 51 -16.55 4.24 -2.52
C TRP A 51 -17.94 3.77 -2.92
N HIS A 52 -18.03 2.84 -3.86
CA HIS A 52 -19.31 2.29 -4.31
C HIS A 52 -20.11 1.65 -3.16
N PHE A 53 -19.46 0.89 -2.29
CA PHE A 53 -20.09 0.31 -1.11
C PHE A 53 -20.67 1.38 -0.17
N ARG A 54 -19.92 2.44 0.11
CA ARG A 54 -20.34 3.52 1.02
C ARG A 54 -21.41 4.44 0.42
N SER A 55 -21.48 4.55 -0.91
CA SER A 55 -22.49 5.35 -1.59
C SER A 55 -23.89 4.74 -1.53
N ASN A 56 -24.03 3.47 -1.16
CA ASN A 56 -25.32 2.83 -0.93
C ASN A 56 -25.80 3.09 0.53
N PRO A 57 -26.94 3.79 0.74
CA PRO A 57 -27.50 4.03 2.08
C PRO A 57 -27.76 2.77 2.89
N ASP A 58 -28.08 1.65 2.25
CA ASP A 58 -28.33 0.36 2.91
C ASP A 58 -27.06 -0.23 3.58
N ASN A 59 -25.90 0.36 3.31
CA ASN A 59 -24.62 -0.02 3.87
C ASN A 59 -24.13 0.91 4.98
N ALA A 60 -24.93 1.91 5.42
CA ALA A 60 -24.51 2.91 6.41
C ALA A 60 -23.89 2.30 7.69
N ASP A 61 -24.41 1.17 8.15
CA ASP A 61 -23.93 0.45 9.34
C ASP A 61 -23.25 -0.89 9.04
N LYS A 62 -22.92 -1.14 7.76
CA LYS A 62 -22.20 -2.34 7.32
C LYS A 62 -20.74 -2.02 7.03
N PHE A 63 -19.91 -3.06 6.99
CA PHE A 63 -18.51 -3.00 6.55
C PHE A 63 -18.34 -3.78 5.26
N ILE A 64 -17.42 -3.34 4.41
CA ILE A 64 -17.10 -4.02 3.15
C ILE A 64 -16.27 -5.27 3.45
N GLN A 65 -16.66 -6.38 2.83
CA GLN A 65 -15.99 -7.67 2.93
C GLN A 65 -16.06 -8.45 1.59
N SER A 66 -16.24 -7.72 0.49
CA SER A 66 -16.37 -8.26 -0.87
C SER A 66 -15.31 -7.65 -1.80
N GLY A 67 -15.08 -8.28 -2.94
CA GLY A 67 -14.03 -7.86 -3.87
C GLY A 67 -12.64 -8.04 -3.24
N LEU A 68 -11.76 -7.05 -3.40
CA LEU A 68 -10.41 -7.09 -2.83
C LEU A 68 -10.42 -7.13 -1.30
N TRP A 69 -11.47 -6.55 -0.70
CA TRP A 69 -11.65 -6.51 0.75
C TRP A 69 -11.95 -7.89 1.35
N ALA A 70 -12.33 -8.88 0.55
CA ALA A 70 -12.47 -10.27 1.01
C ALA A 70 -11.11 -10.97 1.20
N TYR A 71 -10.05 -10.48 0.55
CA TYR A 71 -8.72 -11.10 0.55
C TYR A 71 -7.72 -10.35 1.44
N SER A 72 -7.95 -9.07 1.69
CA SER A 72 -7.16 -8.24 2.59
C SER A 72 -8.07 -7.23 3.26
N ARG A 73 -7.83 -6.95 4.55
CA ARG A 73 -8.58 -5.93 5.26
C ARG A 73 -8.22 -4.50 4.85
N HIS A 74 -7.05 -4.30 4.23
CA HIS A 74 -6.57 -3.01 3.74
C HIS A 74 -5.89 -3.17 2.36
N PRO A 75 -6.63 -3.58 1.32
CA PRO A 75 -6.06 -3.85 0.01
C PRO A 75 -5.53 -2.57 -0.66
N ASN A 76 -6.12 -1.41 -0.34
CA ASN A 76 -5.64 -0.13 -0.80
C ASN A 76 -4.23 0.19 -0.26
N TYR A 77 -3.95 -0.08 1.02
CA TYR A 77 -2.61 0.08 1.59
C TYR A 77 -1.60 -0.92 1.04
N LEU A 78 -2.03 -2.14 0.72
CA LEU A 78 -1.17 -3.07 0.00
C LEU A 78 -0.78 -2.51 -1.39
N GLY A 79 -1.75 -1.95 -2.12
CA GLY A 79 -1.51 -1.27 -3.38
C GLY A 79 -0.50 -0.13 -3.26
N GLU A 80 -0.65 0.70 -2.23
CA GLU A 80 0.27 1.79 -1.93
C GLU A 80 1.69 1.28 -1.63
N ILE A 81 1.84 0.25 -0.79
CA ILE A 81 3.16 -0.33 -0.51
C ILE A 81 3.81 -0.89 -1.79
N LEU A 82 3.03 -1.57 -2.63
CA LEU A 82 3.52 -2.12 -3.90
C LEU A 82 3.95 -1.01 -4.87
N LEU A 83 3.20 0.10 -4.97
CA LEU A 83 3.57 1.17 -5.90
C LEU A 83 4.92 1.79 -5.53
N TRP A 84 5.17 2.09 -4.24
CA TRP A 84 6.45 2.63 -3.80
C TRP A 84 7.59 1.60 -3.91
N THR A 85 7.28 0.33 -3.70
CA THR A 85 8.23 -0.77 -3.92
C THR A 85 8.61 -0.87 -5.40
N GLY A 86 7.64 -0.74 -6.31
CA GLY A 86 7.87 -0.75 -7.76
C GLY A 86 8.76 0.39 -8.22
N LEU A 87 8.57 1.60 -7.69
CA LEU A 87 9.45 2.75 -7.96
C LEU A 87 10.87 2.50 -7.48
N PHE A 88 11.04 1.95 -6.28
CA PHE A 88 12.36 1.57 -5.77
C PHE A 88 13.02 0.50 -6.66
N VAL A 89 12.30 -0.57 -7.02
CA VAL A 89 12.80 -1.66 -7.88
C VAL A 89 13.21 -1.11 -9.25
N SER A 90 12.40 -0.25 -9.86
CA SER A 90 12.78 0.40 -11.12
C SER A 90 14.05 1.24 -10.95
N ALA A 91 14.17 2.02 -9.87
CA ALA A 91 15.36 2.82 -9.63
C ALA A 91 16.64 1.99 -9.49
N THR A 92 16.57 0.74 -9.01
CA THR A 92 17.75 -0.14 -8.88
C THR A 92 18.52 -0.35 -10.17
N SER A 93 17.91 -0.11 -11.34
CA SER A 93 18.61 -0.15 -12.64
C SER A 93 19.76 0.86 -12.75
N VAL A 94 19.73 1.93 -11.95
CA VAL A 94 20.72 3.01 -11.95
C VAL A 94 21.36 3.29 -10.58
N LEU A 95 20.92 2.62 -9.51
CA LEU A 95 21.49 2.85 -8.17
C LEU A 95 22.89 2.26 -8.02
N HIS A 96 23.78 3.04 -7.41
CA HIS A 96 25.15 2.66 -7.08
C HIS A 96 25.53 3.07 -5.64
N GLY A 97 26.29 2.20 -4.96
CA GLY A 97 26.89 2.50 -3.65
C GLY A 97 25.86 2.90 -2.58
N TRP A 98 25.94 4.12 -2.07
CA TRP A 98 25.07 4.61 -0.99
C TRP A 98 23.61 4.83 -1.44
N GLN A 99 23.33 4.92 -2.74
CA GLN A 99 22.01 5.26 -3.28
C GLN A 99 20.93 4.20 -2.98
N TYR A 100 21.32 2.97 -2.62
CA TYR A 100 20.43 1.92 -2.13
C TYR A 100 19.72 2.28 -0.82
N VAL A 101 20.16 3.34 -0.11
CA VAL A 101 19.42 3.93 1.02
C VAL A 101 18.00 4.37 0.64
N SER A 102 17.72 4.56 -0.64
CA SER A 102 16.36 4.83 -1.16
C SER A 102 15.35 3.70 -0.88
N VAL A 103 15.80 2.50 -0.48
CA VAL A 103 14.92 1.44 0.06
C VAL A 103 14.13 1.89 1.29
N LEU A 104 14.59 2.93 1.98
CA LEU A 104 13.84 3.57 3.06
C LEU A 104 12.48 4.11 2.61
N SER A 105 12.29 4.41 1.31
CA SER A 105 11.01 4.85 0.77
C SER A 105 9.89 3.82 1.00
N PRO A 106 9.92 2.61 0.40
CA PRO A 106 8.86 1.63 0.62
C PRO A 106 8.80 1.13 2.08
N LEU A 107 9.94 1.06 2.79
CA LEU A 107 9.97 0.67 4.20
C LEU A 107 9.24 1.68 5.10
N LEU A 108 9.46 2.97 4.86
CA LEU A 108 8.78 4.04 5.60
C LEU A 108 7.28 4.00 5.34
N VAL A 109 6.86 3.86 4.08
CA VAL A 109 5.43 3.75 3.73
C VAL A 109 4.78 2.56 4.41
N TRP A 110 5.40 1.37 4.31
CA TRP A 110 4.91 0.18 4.99
C TRP A 110 4.79 0.39 6.51
N PHE A 111 5.80 0.99 7.15
CA PHE A 111 5.79 1.24 8.58
C PHE A 111 4.68 2.21 8.99
N LEU A 112 4.54 3.34 8.29
CA LEU A 112 3.53 4.34 8.59
C LEU A 112 2.11 3.79 8.43
N LEU A 113 1.87 3.08 7.32
CA LEU A 113 0.56 2.49 7.05
C LEU A 113 0.25 1.35 8.02
N SER A 114 1.20 0.48 8.33
CA SER A 114 0.93 -0.71 9.14
C SER A 114 0.92 -0.43 10.65
N HIS A 115 1.69 0.56 11.13
CA HIS A 115 1.95 0.72 12.57
C HIS A 115 1.64 2.12 13.15
N VAL A 116 1.53 3.17 12.34
CA VAL A 116 1.37 4.54 12.87
C VAL A 116 0.01 5.14 12.55
N SER A 117 -0.31 5.36 11.28
CA SER A 117 -1.47 6.14 10.86
C SER A 117 -2.52 5.34 10.10
N GLY A 118 -2.13 4.41 9.24
CA GLY A 118 -3.07 3.72 8.35
C GLY A 118 -3.96 2.71 9.09
N VAL A 119 -3.52 1.46 9.12
CA VAL A 119 -4.23 0.32 9.70
C VAL A 119 -4.65 0.55 11.16
N PRO A 120 -3.79 0.98 12.09
CA PRO A 120 -4.16 1.03 13.51
C PRO A 120 -5.31 1.99 13.79
N ILE A 121 -5.34 3.14 13.12
CA ILE A 121 -6.39 4.14 13.29
C ILE A 121 -7.71 3.61 12.72
N LEU A 122 -7.67 3.02 11.52
CA LEU A 122 -8.86 2.49 10.86
C LEU A 122 -9.44 1.28 11.59
N GLU A 123 -8.62 0.34 12.03
CA GLU A 123 -9.09 -0.83 12.77
C GLU A 123 -9.63 -0.45 14.16
N LYS A 124 -9.03 0.53 14.85
CA LYS A 124 -9.59 1.05 16.10
C LYS A 124 -10.97 1.68 15.90
N ALA A 125 -11.15 2.46 14.83
CA ALA A 125 -12.45 3.03 14.50
C ALA A 125 -13.48 1.96 14.11
N ALA A 126 -13.07 0.98 13.31
CA ALA A 126 -13.90 -0.16 12.91
C ALA A 126 -14.31 -1.01 14.12
N MET A 127 -13.40 -1.26 15.06
CA MET A 127 -13.67 -2.00 16.27
C MET A 127 -14.64 -1.25 17.20
N LYS A 128 -14.55 0.08 17.28
CA LYS A 128 -15.54 0.90 18.01
C LYS A 128 -16.95 0.79 17.39
N LYS A 129 -17.05 0.72 16.06
CA LYS A 129 -18.34 0.69 15.34
C LYS A 129 -18.95 -0.72 15.26
N TRP A 130 -18.15 -1.71 14.88
CA TRP A 130 -18.61 -3.06 14.53
C TRP A 130 -18.07 -4.16 15.46
N GLY A 131 -17.25 -3.83 16.46
CA GLY A 131 -16.55 -4.82 17.28
C GLY A 131 -17.43 -5.82 18.03
N LYS A 132 -18.70 -5.47 18.30
CA LYS A 132 -19.66 -6.38 18.95
C LYS A 132 -20.37 -7.33 17.98
N GLN A 133 -20.21 -7.13 16.67
CA GLN A 133 -20.88 -7.92 15.65
C GLN A 133 -20.09 -9.20 15.37
N ALA A 134 -20.74 -10.36 15.48
CA ALA A 134 -20.10 -11.66 15.22
C ALA A 134 -19.51 -11.76 13.80
N ALA A 135 -20.21 -11.19 12.80
CA ALA A 135 -19.73 -11.14 11.41
C ALA A 135 -18.42 -10.36 11.27
N PHE A 136 -18.28 -9.22 11.97
CA PHE A 136 -17.05 -8.43 11.93
C PHE A 136 -15.89 -9.16 12.59
N GLN A 137 -16.15 -9.86 13.70
CA GLN A 137 -15.14 -10.69 14.36
C GLN A 137 -14.70 -11.87 13.49
N ALA A 138 -15.62 -12.50 12.76
CA ALA A 138 -15.28 -13.53 11.78
C ALA A 138 -14.38 -12.96 10.67
N TYR A 139 -14.76 -11.81 10.11
CA TYR A 139 -13.97 -11.11 9.10
C TYR A 139 -12.55 -10.79 9.57
N LEU A 140 -12.36 -10.30 10.81
CA LEU A 140 -11.03 -10.07 11.38
C LEU A 140 -10.19 -11.35 11.52
N ARG A 141 -10.81 -12.51 11.77
CA ARG A 141 -10.09 -13.78 11.93
C ARG A 141 -9.72 -14.42 10.60
N GLU A 142 -10.60 -14.30 9.61
CA GLU A 142 -10.51 -15.00 8.33
C GLU A 142 -9.78 -14.19 7.26
N THR A 143 -9.85 -12.86 7.33
CA THR A 143 -9.23 -11.96 6.34
C THR A 143 -7.94 -11.38 6.90
N PRO A 144 -6.77 -11.57 6.24
CA PRO A 144 -5.50 -11.03 6.70
C PRO A 144 -5.47 -9.49 6.58
N MET A 145 -4.64 -8.85 7.40
CA MET A 145 -4.45 -7.40 7.38
C MET A 145 -3.97 -6.92 6.00
N LEU A 146 -2.85 -7.45 5.52
CA LEU A 146 -2.29 -7.23 4.19
C LEU A 146 -2.08 -8.60 3.53
N TRP A 147 -2.41 -8.75 2.25
CA TRP A 147 -2.14 -10.00 1.52
C TRP A 147 -0.69 -10.02 0.98
N PRO A 148 0.02 -11.16 0.96
CA PRO A 148 -0.30 -12.44 1.61
C PRO A 148 0.11 -12.48 3.10
N VAL A 149 0.61 -11.37 3.64
CA VAL A 149 1.22 -11.33 4.97
C VAL A 149 0.18 -11.17 6.08
N SER A 150 -0.24 -12.30 6.66
CA SER A 150 -0.95 -12.36 7.94
C SER A 150 -0.01 -11.95 9.10
N LEU A 151 0.23 -10.65 9.30
CA LEU A 151 0.80 -10.19 10.57
C LEU A 151 -0.33 -10.18 11.61
N ARG A 152 -0.30 -11.16 12.51
CA ARG A 152 -1.02 -11.12 13.78
C ARG A 152 -0.06 -10.48 14.78
N LEU A 153 -0.23 -9.19 15.04
CA LEU A 153 0.38 -8.51 16.18
C LEU A 153 -0.64 -8.40 17.30
#